data_AF-A0A848MZE1-F1
#
_entry.id   AF-A0A848MZE1-F1
#
_cell.length_a   1.000
_cell.length_b   1.000
_cell.length_c   1.000
_cell.angle_alpha   90.00
_cell.angle_beta   90.00
_cell.angle_gamma   90.00
#
_symmetry.space_group_name_H-M   'P 1'
#
loop_
_entity.id
_entity.type
_entity.pdbx_description
1 polymer ?
#
loop_
_entity_poly.entity_id
_entity_poly.type
_entity_poly.pdbx_seq_one_letter_code
_entity_poly.pdbx_strand_id
1 'polypeptide(L)'
;MAKKNQKKWIALGLLLLVIGGVFLYFNNQENEPVPTVSAELLPGLRDASNIEMAERAQEIADANYFTLQIAPFAVFENGESEGTIEIVNPGTNVYPIAVDLFLAETEEVIYSSGSIHPNQQIVGAKLEKPLEKGEYQAIARINIYDPETNERQGVTEAEIVITINN
;
A
#
# COMPACT_ATOMS: atom_id res chain seq x y z
N MET A 1 35.58 -70.53 -20.66
CA MET A 1 34.73 -69.83 -19.67
C MET A 1 35.20 -68.37 -19.58
N ALA A 2 34.58 -67.39 -20.26
CA ALA A 2 35.02 -65.98 -20.13
C ALA A 2 34.02 -64.86 -20.54
N LYS A 3 32.82 -65.14 -21.06
CA LYS A 3 31.94 -64.08 -21.61
C LYS A 3 30.92 -63.47 -20.63
N LYS A 4 30.58 -64.15 -19.53
CA LYS A 4 29.54 -63.71 -18.58
C LYS A 4 30.03 -62.63 -17.60
N ASN A 5 31.33 -62.58 -17.31
CA ASN A 5 31.91 -61.63 -16.37
C ASN A 5 32.25 -60.29 -17.06
N GLN A 6 32.57 -60.30 -18.36
CA GLN A 6 32.94 -59.09 -19.10
C GLN A 6 31.82 -58.03 -19.16
N LYS A 7 30.55 -58.45 -19.33
CA LYS A 7 29.40 -57.52 -19.27
C LYS A 7 29.19 -56.91 -17.88
N LYS A 8 29.53 -57.64 -16.81
CA LYS A 8 29.48 -57.12 -15.43
C LYS A 8 30.59 -56.10 -15.16
N TRP A 9 31.78 -56.34 -15.69
CA TRP A 9 32.89 -55.38 -15.60
C TRP A 9 32.63 -54.11 -16.44
N ILE A 10 32.00 -54.25 -17.61
CA ILE A 10 31.56 -53.10 -18.42
C ILE A 10 30.47 -52.30 -17.69
N ALA A 11 29.47 -52.98 -17.11
CA ALA A 11 28.43 -52.32 -16.33
C ALA A 11 28.99 -51.65 -15.06
N LEU A 12 29.97 -52.27 -14.39
CA LEU A 12 30.66 -51.70 -13.23
C LEU A 12 31.50 -50.48 -13.62
N GLY A 13 32.17 -50.53 -14.78
CA GLY A 13 32.91 -49.39 -15.33
C GLY A 13 31.99 -48.21 -15.67
N LEU A 14 30.83 -48.49 -16.29
CA LEU A 14 29.81 -47.48 -16.57
C LEU A 14 29.22 -46.87 -15.29
N LEU A 15 28.95 -47.70 -14.27
CA LEU A 15 28.47 -47.23 -12.98
C LEU A 15 29.50 -46.32 -12.29
N LEU A 16 30.79 -46.70 -12.31
CA LEU A 16 31.87 -45.88 -11.77
C LEU A 16 32.06 -44.57 -12.54
N LEU A 17 31.83 -44.57 -13.86
CA LEU A 17 31.85 -43.36 -14.67
C LEU A 17 30.72 -42.40 -14.30
N VAL A 18 29.52 -42.91 -14.06
CA VAL A 18 28.38 -42.10 -13.61
C VAL A 18 28.64 -41.55 -12.21
N ILE A 19 29.12 -42.37 -11.27
CA ILE A 19 29.44 -41.92 -9.91
C ILE A 19 30.57 -40.90 -9.91
N GLY A 20 31.62 -41.12 -10.72
CA GLY A 20 32.72 -40.17 -10.89
C GLY A 20 32.27 -38.86 -11.52
N GLY A 21 31.39 -38.91 -12.52
CA GLY A 21 30.80 -37.73 -13.13
C GLY A 21 29.92 -36.93 -12.17
N VAL A 22 29.12 -37.61 -11.34
CA VAL A 22 28.31 -36.98 -10.29
C VAL A 22 29.20 -36.39 -9.19
N PHE A 23 30.25 -37.10 -8.77
CA PHE A 23 31.21 -36.60 -7.78
C PHE A 23 31.96 -35.37 -8.30
N LEU A 24 32.41 -35.37 -9.56
CA LEU A 24 33.01 -34.20 -10.18
C LEU A 24 32.01 -33.05 -10.35
N TYR A 25 30.74 -33.34 -10.67
CA TYR A 25 29.69 -32.33 -10.76
C TYR A 25 29.41 -31.66 -9.41
N PHE A 26 29.35 -32.42 -8.31
CA PHE A 26 29.19 -31.86 -6.97
C PHE A 26 30.47 -31.18 -6.45
N ASN A 27 31.65 -31.68 -6.79
CA ASN A 27 32.93 -31.10 -6.35
C ASN A 27 33.35 -29.87 -7.18
N ASN A 28 32.80 -29.71 -8.39
CA ASN A 28 32.98 -28.53 -9.26
C ASN A 28 31.83 -27.51 -9.10
N GLN A 29 30.93 -27.74 -8.14
CA GLN A 29 30.04 -26.70 -7.66
C GLN A 29 30.89 -25.83 -6.72
N GLU A 30 31.64 -24.90 -7.33
CA GLU A 30 32.24 -23.80 -6.58
C GLU A 30 31.10 -23.16 -5.79
N ASN A 31 31.19 -23.29 -4.47
CA ASN A 31 30.31 -22.56 -3.58
C ASN A 31 30.62 -21.09 -3.81
N GLU A 32 29.88 -20.45 -4.70
CA GLU A 32 29.76 -18.99 -4.73
C GLU A 32 29.51 -18.58 -3.28
N PRO A 33 30.44 -17.88 -2.63
CA PRO A 33 30.18 -17.42 -1.28
C PRO A 33 29.02 -16.45 -1.40
N VAL A 34 27.83 -16.87 -0.98
CA VAL A 34 26.74 -15.96 -0.67
C VAL A 34 27.37 -14.91 0.21
N PRO A 35 27.40 -13.62 -0.18
CA PRO A 35 28.06 -12.61 0.63
C PRO A 35 27.31 -12.53 1.93
N THR A 36 27.80 -13.24 2.94
CA THR A 36 27.49 -12.97 4.33
C THR A 36 28.19 -11.66 4.55
N VAL A 37 27.44 -10.57 4.40
CA VAL A 37 27.93 -9.23 4.72
C VAL A 37 28.20 -9.27 6.22
N SER A 38 29.44 -9.61 6.58
CA SER A 38 29.98 -9.39 7.90
C SER A 38 29.81 -7.90 8.16
N ALA A 39 28.88 -7.58 9.04
CA ALA A 39 28.48 -6.22 9.41
C ALA A 39 29.56 -5.51 10.25
N GLU A 40 30.83 -5.86 10.08
CA GLU A 40 31.87 -5.43 11.00
C GLU A 40 33.19 -5.26 10.25
N LEU A 41 33.90 -4.19 10.62
CA LEU A 41 35.27 -3.86 10.24
C LEU A 41 35.43 -2.99 8.99
N LEU A 42 34.84 -1.80 8.98
CA LEU A 42 35.55 -0.53 8.69
C LEU A 42 34.78 0.65 9.33
N PRO A 43 35.19 1.15 10.52
CA PRO A 43 34.58 2.33 11.12
C PRO A 43 35.19 3.59 10.47
N GLY A 44 34.41 4.29 9.64
CA GLY A 44 34.77 5.65 9.19
C GLY A 44 34.52 6.01 7.73
N LEU A 45 34.22 5.04 6.84
CA LEU A 45 33.92 5.27 5.42
C LEU A 45 32.67 4.49 4.96
N ARG A 46 31.64 4.47 5.81
CA ARG A 46 30.25 4.16 5.41
C ARG A 46 29.45 5.44 5.64
N ASP A 47 30.02 6.57 5.22
CA ASP A 47 29.65 7.26 3.99
C ASP A 47 28.45 8.15 4.28
N ALA A 48 28.72 9.43 4.54
CA ALA A 48 27.70 10.45 4.69
C ALA A 48 26.66 10.40 3.55
N SER A 49 27.07 9.97 2.35
CA SER A 49 26.16 9.74 1.22
C SER A 49 25.11 8.63 1.47
N ASN A 50 25.45 7.54 2.17
CA ASN A 50 24.50 6.48 2.50
C ASN A 50 23.52 6.90 3.60
N ILE A 51 23.98 7.71 4.56
CA ILE A 51 23.11 8.30 5.59
C ILE A 51 22.20 9.34 4.94
N GLU A 52 22.73 10.26 4.14
CA GLU A 52 21.96 11.31 3.45
C GLU A 52 20.97 10.72 2.41
N MET A 53 21.34 9.62 1.74
CA MET A 53 20.40 8.89 0.89
C MET A 53 19.31 8.18 1.70
N ALA A 54 19.64 7.58 2.84
CA ALA A 54 18.66 6.96 3.71
C ALA A 54 17.73 8.00 4.36
N GLU A 55 18.27 9.15 4.77
CA GLU A 55 17.51 10.29 5.29
C GLU A 55 16.58 10.85 4.22
N ARG A 56 17.06 11.12 2.99
CA ARG A 56 16.18 11.52 1.87
C ARG A 56 15.12 10.47 1.55
N ALA A 57 15.49 9.19 1.55
CA ALA A 57 14.53 8.11 1.29
C ALA A 57 13.46 8.05 2.40
N GLN A 58 13.86 8.28 3.65
CA GLN A 58 12.96 8.38 4.79
C GLN A 58 12.09 9.64 4.70
N GLU A 59 12.63 10.79 4.35
CA GLU A 59 11.87 12.03 4.11
C GLU A 59 10.83 11.85 3.00
N ILE A 60 11.20 11.17 1.90
CA ILE A 60 10.25 10.83 0.83
C ILE A 60 9.19 9.85 1.32
N ALA A 61 9.58 8.83 2.10
CA ALA A 61 8.65 7.86 2.65
C ALA A 61 7.67 8.49 3.65
N ASP A 62 8.16 9.37 4.53
CA ASP A 62 7.40 10.09 5.52
C ASP A 62 6.47 11.13 4.85
N ALA A 63 6.95 11.84 3.82
CA ALA A 63 6.11 12.73 3.02
C ALA A 63 4.99 11.99 2.28
N ASN A 64 5.19 10.71 1.97
CA ASN A 64 4.19 9.86 1.34
C ASN A 64 3.22 9.21 2.36
N TYR A 65 3.39 9.47 3.66
CA TYR A 65 2.50 8.95 4.69
C TYR A 65 1.22 9.80 4.78
N PHE A 66 0.16 9.34 4.14
CA PHE A 66 -1.17 9.97 4.21
C PHE A 66 -2.02 9.35 5.32
N THR A 67 -2.62 10.18 6.18
CA THR A 67 -3.58 9.75 7.21
C THR A 67 -4.96 10.32 6.94
N LEU A 68 -5.98 9.46 6.90
CA LEU A 68 -7.38 9.89 6.80
C LEU A 68 -8.07 9.81 8.16
N GLN A 69 -8.82 10.86 8.52
CA GLN A 69 -9.70 10.87 9.67
C GLN A 69 -11.11 11.25 9.21
N ILE A 70 -12.01 10.27 9.17
CA ILE A 70 -13.41 10.45 8.79
C ILE A 70 -14.29 9.68 9.77
N ALA A 71 -15.39 10.28 10.21
CA ALA A 71 -16.38 9.58 11.02
C ALA A 71 -17.09 8.51 10.17
N PRO A 72 -17.27 7.27 10.67
CA PRO A 72 -17.94 6.21 9.93
C PRO A 72 -19.46 6.39 9.88
N PHE A 73 -19.99 7.47 10.44
CA PHE A 73 -21.41 7.80 10.46
C PHE A 73 -21.61 9.29 10.19
N ALA A 74 -22.72 9.60 9.54
CA ALA A 74 -23.22 10.97 9.36
C ALA A 74 -24.70 11.01 9.71
N VAL A 75 -25.13 12.04 10.44
CA VAL A 75 -26.48 12.13 11.00
C VAL A 75 -27.14 13.44 10.58
N PHE A 76 -28.32 13.35 9.98
CA PHE A 76 -29.10 14.48 9.47
C PHE A 76 -30.49 14.47 10.09
N GLU A 77 -31.00 15.64 10.45
CA GLU A 77 -32.35 15.75 11.02
C GLU A 77 -33.43 15.47 9.95
N ASN A 78 -33.19 15.94 8.73
CA ASN A 78 -33.93 15.62 7.51
C ASN A 78 -33.01 15.75 6.28
N GLY A 79 -33.38 15.14 5.14
CA GLY A 79 -32.53 15.12 3.94
C GLY A 79 -32.19 16.48 3.32
N GLU A 80 -32.91 17.56 3.67
CA GLU A 80 -32.67 18.92 3.15
C GLU A 80 -31.86 19.82 4.10
N SER A 81 -31.73 19.39 5.35
CA SER A 81 -31.03 20.10 6.42
C SER A 81 -29.53 19.84 6.39
N GLU A 82 -28.79 20.72 7.05
CA GLU A 82 -27.40 20.45 7.38
C GLU A 82 -27.34 19.35 8.45
N GLY A 83 -26.55 18.31 8.19
CA GLY A 83 -26.28 17.24 9.13
C GLY A 83 -24.85 17.30 9.65
N THR A 84 -24.55 16.39 10.57
CA THR A 84 -23.23 16.21 11.17
C THR A 84 -22.45 15.17 10.36
N ILE A 85 -21.28 15.58 9.88
CA ILE A 85 -20.27 14.70 9.28
C ILE A 85 -18.90 15.25 9.65
N GLU A 86 -18.01 14.40 10.16
CA GLU A 86 -16.68 14.80 10.55
C GLU A 86 -15.63 14.26 9.56
N ILE A 87 -14.95 15.18 8.88
CA ILE A 87 -13.84 14.89 7.97
C ILE A 87 -12.70 15.81 8.37
N VAL A 88 -11.55 15.25 8.73
CA VAL A 88 -10.37 16.01 9.14
C VAL A 88 -9.22 15.68 8.20
N ASN A 89 -8.55 16.73 7.70
CA ASN A 89 -7.25 16.61 7.05
C ASN A 89 -6.16 17.07 8.06
N PRO A 90 -5.52 16.14 8.79
CA PRO A 90 -4.56 16.49 9.82
C PRO A 90 -3.42 17.35 9.27
N GLY A 91 -2.85 18.23 10.10
CA GLY A 91 -1.70 19.05 9.70
C GLY A 91 -0.44 18.26 9.36
N THR A 92 -0.39 16.98 9.73
CA THR A 92 0.68 16.05 9.35
C THR A 92 0.61 15.63 7.89
N ASN A 93 -0.56 15.75 7.24
CA ASN A 93 -0.67 15.52 5.80
C ASN A 93 -0.16 16.75 5.05
N VAL A 94 0.60 16.53 3.98
CA VAL A 94 1.07 17.60 3.09
C VAL A 94 0.18 17.80 1.86
N TYR A 95 -0.82 16.93 1.67
CA TYR A 95 -1.69 16.90 0.50
C TYR A 95 -3.08 17.50 0.78
N PRO A 96 -3.61 18.37 -0.10
CA PRO A 96 -5.04 18.66 -0.15
C PRO A 96 -5.85 17.42 -0.53
N ILE A 97 -7.05 17.29 0.04
CA ILE A 97 -7.98 16.20 -0.28
C ILE A 97 -9.35 16.73 -0.70
N ALA A 98 -10.12 15.93 -1.43
CA ALA A 98 -11.56 16.16 -1.61
C ALA A 98 -12.31 14.86 -1.35
N VAL A 99 -13.46 14.95 -0.69
CA VAL A 99 -14.30 13.81 -0.32
C VAL A 99 -15.63 13.92 -1.04
N ASP A 100 -15.94 12.90 -1.84
CA ASP A 100 -17.22 12.72 -2.49
C ASP A 100 -17.95 11.55 -1.82
N LEU A 101 -19.23 11.74 -1.46
CA LEU A 101 -20.06 10.68 -0.90
C LEU A 101 -21.00 10.12 -1.96
N PHE A 102 -21.00 8.80 -2.09
CA PHE A 102 -21.84 8.05 -3.01
C PHE A 102 -22.74 7.10 -2.23
N LEU A 103 -24.00 6.98 -2.64
CA LEU A 103 -24.84 5.88 -2.16
C LEU A 103 -24.29 4.55 -2.71
N ALA A 104 -24.11 3.56 -1.84
CA ALA A 104 -23.53 2.27 -2.24
C ALA A 104 -24.42 1.50 -3.23
N GLU A 105 -25.75 1.67 -3.16
CA GLU A 105 -26.70 0.96 -4.02
C GLU A 105 -26.82 1.57 -5.41
N THR A 106 -26.80 2.91 -5.52
CA THR A 106 -27.07 3.62 -6.78
C THR A 106 -25.83 4.23 -7.41
N GLU A 107 -24.69 4.21 -6.71
CA GLU A 107 -23.45 4.91 -7.06
C GLU A 107 -23.64 6.43 -7.31
N GLU A 108 -24.72 6.97 -6.76
CA GLU A 108 -25.08 8.37 -6.95
C GLU A 108 -24.32 9.27 -5.98
N VAL A 109 -23.65 10.31 -6.50
CA VAL A 109 -23.07 11.37 -5.67
C VAL A 109 -24.18 12.15 -4.99
N ILE A 110 -24.10 12.24 -3.66
CA ILE A 110 -25.05 12.95 -2.80
C ILE A 110 -24.41 14.11 -2.04
N TYR A 111 -23.08 14.21 -2.03
CA TYR A 111 -22.33 15.31 -1.43
C TYR A 111 -20.90 15.35 -1.98
N SER A 112 -20.36 16.55 -2.17
CA SER A 112 -18.94 16.80 -2.41
C SER A 112 -18.42 17.87 -1.45
N SER A 113 -17.30 17.59 -0.79
CA SER A 113 -16.69 18.53 0.17
C SER A 113 -15.95 19.69 -0.48
N GLY A 114 -15.56 19.56 -1.76
CA GLY A 114 -14.49 20.37 -2.32
C GLY A 114 -13.14 20.12 -1.63
N SER A 115 -12.18 21.03 -1.85
CA SER A 115 -10.81 20.89 -1.32
C SER A 115 -10.75 21.16 0.20
N ILE A 116 -10.17 20.21 0.92
CA ILE A 116 -9.84 20.26 2.34
C ILE A 116 -8.30 20.24 2.44
N HIS A 117 -7.71 21.39 2.75
CA HIS A 117 -6.27 21.55 2.91
C HIS A 117 -5.78 21.01 4.27
N PRO A 118 -4.48 20.75 4.44
CA PRO A 118 -3.91 20.39 5.73
C PRO A 118 -4.31 21.38 6.84
N ASN A 119 -4.62 20.85 8.03
CA ASN A 119 -5.17 21.58 9.19
C ASN A 119 -6.62 22.10 9.01
N GLN A 120 -7.36 21.60 8.02
CA GLN A 120 -8.79 21.90 7.86
C GLN A 120 -9.65 20.70 8.24
N GLN A 121 -10.89 21.00 8.63
CA GLN A 121 -11.90 20.00 8.94
C GLN A 121 -13.29 20.47 8.50
N ILE A 122 -14.16 19.50 8.30
CA ILE A 122 -15.61 19.65 8.09
C ILE A 122 -16.28 18.93 9.24
N VAL A 123 -17.25 19.58 9.89
CA VAL A 123 -18.04 19.02 11.01
C VAL A 123 -19.54 18.94 10.64
N GLY A 124 -19.94 19.63 9.58
CA GLY A 124 -21.30 19.63 9.08
C GLY A 124 -21.33 19.81 7.58
N ALA A 125 -22.36 19.23 6.96
CA ALA A 125 -22.57 19.29 5.53
C ALA A 125 -24.06 19.27 5.20
N LYS A 126 -24.40 19.88 4.07
CA LYS A 126 -25.72 19.73 3.46
C LYS A 126 -25.59 18.80 2.26
N LEU A 127 -26.47 17.81 2.16
CA LEU A 127 -26.54 16.94 0.99
C LEU A 127 -26.98 17.74 -0.25
N GLU A 128 -26.37 17.46 -1.39
CA GLU A 128 -26.77 18.02 -2.68
C GLU A 128 -28.11 17.44 -3.14
N LYS A 129 -28.41 16.22 -2.72
CA LYS A 129 -29.66 15.52 -2.99
C LYS A 129 -30.36 15.16 -1.69
N PRO A 130 -31.62 15.55 -1.52
CA PRO A 130 -32.37 15.19 -0.33
C PRO A 130 -32.64 13.69 -0.32
N LEU A 131 -32.42 13.09 0.85
CA LEU A 131 -32.74 11.69 1.13
C LEU A 131 -33.98 11.62 2.02
N GLU A 132 -34.78 10.58 1.82
CA GLU A 132 -35.90 10.27 2.71
C GLU A 132 -35.40 9.77 4.06
N LYS A 133 -36.31 9.67 5.03
CA LYS A 133 -36.02 9.09 6.34
C LYS A 133 -35.52 7.65 6.20
N GLY A 134 -34.38 7.34 6.80
CA GLY A 134 -33.80 5.99 6.76
C GLY A 134 -32.32 5.95 7.10
N GLU A 135 -31.76 4.76 6.97
CA GLU A 135 -30.31 4.52 7.03
C GLU A 135 -29.82 4.10 5.64
N TYR A 136 -28.72 4.69 5.20
CA TYR A 136 -28.14 4.47 3.89
C TYR A 136 -26.67 4.09 4.02
N GLN A 137 -26.27 3.02 3.34
CA GLN A 137 -24.87 2.69 3.16
C GLN A 137 -24.29 3.60 2.08
N ALA A 138 -23.18 4.26 2.39
CA ALA A 138 -22.51 5.15 1.47
C ALA A 138 -20.99 4.92 1.49
N ILE A 139 -20.36 5.35 0.41
CA ILE A 139 -18.91 5.28 0.21
C ILE A 139 -18.39 6.71 0.15
N ALA A 140 -17.47 7.04 1.03
CA ALA A 140 -16.66 8.25 0.94
C ALA A 140 -15.46 7.97 0.04
N ARG A 141 -15.38 8.60 -1.13
CA ARG A 141 -14.21 8.58 -2.00
C ARG A 141 -13.34 9.78 -1.73
N ILE A 142 -12.12 9.52 -1.31
CA ILE A 142 -11.14 10.54 -0.94
C ILE A 142 -10.15 10.65 -2.10
N ASN A 143 -10.21 11.79 -2.78
CA ASN A 143 -9.28 12.16 -3.82
C ASN A 143 -8.12 12.94 -3.19
N ILE A 144 -6.89 12.53 -3.44
CA ILE A 144 -5.67 13.16 -2.92
C ILE A 144 -5.02 13.94 -4.06
N TYR A 145 -4.67 15.20 -3.82
CA TYR A 145 -4.16 16.11 -4.86
C TYR A 145 -2.73 16.56 -4.57
N ASP A 146 -2.00 16.84 -5.62
CA ASP A 146 -0.73 17.56 -5.57
C ASP A 146 -0.97 19.03 -5.15
N PRO A 147 -0.28 19.55 -4.12
CA PRO A 147 -0.49 20.92 -3.66
C PRO A 147 -0.03 22.00 -4.64
N GLU A 148 0.90 21.68 -5.57
CA GLU A 148 1.45 22.64 -6.53
C GLU A 148 0.69 22.59 -7.86
N THR A 149 0.43 21.38 -8.38
CA THR A 149 -0.17 21.19 -9.71
C THR A 149 -1.69 21.01 -9.68
N ASN A 150 -2.27 20.70 -8.52
CA ASN A 150 -3.66 20.25 -8.35
C ASN A 150 -4.02 18.99 -9.15
N GLU A 151 -3.02 18.22 -9.61
CA GLU A 151 -3.26 16.93 -10.23
C GLU A 151 -3.63 15.89 -9.17
N ARG A 152 -4.56 15.00 -9.50
CA ARG A 152 -4.95 13.92 -8.59
C ARG A 152 -3.84 12.87 -8.53
N GLN A 153 -3.25 12.70 -7.35
CA GLN A 153 -2.16 11.76 -7.06
C GLN A 153 -2.67 10.40 -6.60
N GLY A 154 -3.84 10.37 -5.93
CA GLY A 154 -4.36 9.15 -5.33
C GLY A 154 -5.86 9.17 -5.12
N VAL A 155 -6.40 7.97 -4.89
CA VAL A 155 -7.79 7.75 -4.50
C VAL A 155 -7.85 6.64 -3.46
N THR A 156 -8.64 6.85 -2.42
CA THR A 156 -8.99 5.81 -1.43
C THR A 156 -10.48 5.92 -1.09
N GLU A 157 -11.05 4.87 -0.52
CA GLU A 157 -12.48 4.79 -0.22
C GLU A 157 -12.68 4.31 1.22
N ALA A 158 -13.71 4.84 1.87
CA ALA A 158 -14.14 4.44 3.21
C ALA A 158 -15.66 4.27 3.25
N GLU A 159 -16.13 3.21 3.92
CA GLU A 159 -17.56 3.00 4.14
C GLU A 159 -18.07 3.93 5.25
N ILE A 160 -19.24 4.52 5.02
CA ILE A 160 -19.94 5.37 5.99
C ILE A 160 -21.44 5.02 6.02
N VAL A 161 -22.06 5.22 7.18
CA VAL A 161 -23.51 5.07 7.35
C VAL A 161 -24.15 6.46 7.48
N ILE A 162 -25.12 6.76 6.63
CA ILE A 162 -25.88 8.00 6.68
C ILE A 162 -27.24 7.73 7.31
N THR A 163 -27.57 8.45 8.38
CA THR A 163 -28.86 8.35 9.07
C THR A 163 -29.65 9.64 8.88
N ILE A 164 -30.87 9.54 8.34
CA ILE A 164 -31.85 10.62 8.22
C ILE A 164 -32.96 10.38 9.26
N ASN A 165 -33.09 11.26 10.24
CA ASN A 165 -33.99 11.05 11.39
C ASN A 165 -35.48 11.25 11.06
N ASN A 166 -35.84 12.26 10.26
CA ASN A 166 -37.22 12.67 10.00
C ASN A 166 -37.54 12.83 8.52
#